data_AF-A0A0G0D2Q7-F1
#
_entry.id   AF-A0A0G0D2Q7-F1
#
_cell.length_a   1.000
_cell.length_b   1.000
_cell.length_c   1.000
_cell.angle_alpha   90.00
_cell.angle_beta   90.00
_cell.angle_gamma   90.00
#
_symmetry.space_group_name_H-M   'P 1'
#
loop_
_entity.id
_entity.type
_entity.pdbx_description
1 polymer ?
#
loop_
_entity_poly.entity_id
_entity_poly.type
_entity_poly.pdbx_seq_one_letter_code
_entity_poly.pdbx_strand_id
1 'polypeptide(L)' 'MLKYIDIHSHLNFKAFDENWQAVIKRALDNNTWMINVGTQVDTSKKAVEIAHQYKEGVYAIIGLHPIHTRF' A
#
# COMPACT_ATOMS: atom_id res chain seq x y z
N MET A 1 -13.36 -2.34 -15.77
CA MET A 1 -12.09 -2.30 -16.52
C MET A 1 -11.14 -1.42 -15.76
N LEU A 2 -9.90 -1.85 -15.52
CA LEU A 2 -8.86 -1.04 -14.88
C LEU A 2 -8.78 0.36 -15.54
N LYS A 3 -8.84 1.42 -14.73
CA LYS A 3 -8.85 2.81 -15.20
C LYS A 3 -7.58 3.56 -14.81
N TYR A 4 -7.12 3.39 -13.57
CA TYR A 4 -5.95 4.08 -13.03
C TYR A 4 -5.09 3.12 -12.21
N ILE A 5 -3.80 3.46 -12.12
CA ILE A 5 -2.85 2.83 -11.19
C ILE A 5 -2.21 3.92 -10.36
N ASP A 6 -2.49 3.94 -9.07
CA ASP A 6 -1.72 4.71 -8.10
C ASP A 6 -0.40 4.00 -7.84
N ILE A 7 0.66 4.50 -8.46
CA ILE A 7 1.99 3.85 -8.40
C ILE A 7 2.69 4.02 -7.05
N HIS A 8 2.18 4.88 -6.15
CA HIS A 8 2.85 5.17 -4.88
C HIS A 8 1.86 5.66 -3.82
N SER A 9 1.46 4.74 -2.94
CA SER A 9 0.58 5.02 -1.80
C SER A 9 1.18 4.52 -0.48
N HIS A 10 0.68 5.02 0.65
CA HIS A 10 1.15 4.64 2.01
C HIS A 10 -0.03 4.29 2.94
N LEU A 11 -0.87 3.35 2.53
CA LEU A 11 -2.04 2.89 3.31
C LEU A 11 -1.66 2.02 4.51
N ASN A 12 -0.39 1.60 4.57
CA ASN A 12 0.25 0.92 5.69
C ASN A 12 0.75 1.86 6.80
N PHE A 13 0.50 3.17 6.71
CA PHE A 13 0.91 4.15 7.73
C PHE A 13 -0.17 4.34 8.80
N LYS A 14 0.27 4.78 9.98
CA LYS A 14 -0.58 5.04 11.15
C LYS A 14 -1.77 5.95 10.87
N ALA A 15 -1.64 6.87 9.91
CA ALA A 15 -2.74 7.76 9.49
C ALA A 15 -3.96 7.02 8.94
N PHE A 16 -3.81 5.75 8.54
CA PHE A 16 -4.85 4.92 7.95
C PHE A 16 -5.20 3.68 8.79
N ASP A 17 -4.69 3.54 10.03
CA ASP A 17 -4.88 2.34 10.87
C ASP A 17 -6.35 1.91 11.00
N GLU A 18 -7.26 2.88 11.09
CA GLU A 18 -8.69 2.63 11.29
C GLU A 18 -9.49 2.46 9.99
N ASN A 19 -8.94 2.80 8.83
CA ASN A 19 -9.73 2.95 7.61
C ASN A 19 -9.06 2.50 6.30
N TRP A 20 -7.85 1.94 6.32
CA TRP A 20 -7.15 1.52 5.11
C TRP A 20 -7.97 0.53 4.26
N GLN A 21 -8.71 -0.40 4.87
CA GLN A 21 -9.60 -1.33 4.12
C GLN A 21 -10.68 -0.58 3.35
N ALA A 22 -11.30 0.43 3.97
CA ALA A 22 -12.35 1.23 3.35
C ALA A 22 -11.78 2.08 2.20
N VAL A 23 -10.55 2.59 2.34
CA VAL A 23 -9.84 3.31 1.28
C VAL A 23 -9.55 2.39 0.09
N ILE A 24 -9.00 1.19 0.34
CA ILE A 24 -8.72 0.21 -0.71
C ILE A 24 -10.00 -0.19 -1.42
N LYS A 25 -11.06 -0.53 -0.67
CA LYS A 25 -12.35 -0.89 -1.25
C LYS A 25 -12.87 0.20 -2.18
N ARG A 26 -12.86 1.46 -1.73
CA ARG A 26 -13.32 2.60 -2.54
C ARG A 26 -12.50 2.77 -3.82
N ALA A 27 -11.18 2.58 -3.76
CA ALA A 27 -10.31 2.65 -4.94
C ALA A 27 -10.62 1.54 -5.95
N LEU A 28 -10.75 0.30 -5.48
CA LEU A 28 -11.08 -0.85 -6.32
C LEU A 28 -12.47 -0.73 -6.96
N ASP A 29 -13.48 -0.28 -6.18
CA ASP A 29 -14.84 0.00 -6.68
C ASP A 29 -14.81 1.07 -7.80
N ASN A 30 -13.80 1.95 -7.82
CA ASN A 30 -13.58 2.96 -8.85
C ASN A 30 -12.55 2.55 -9.90
N ASN A 31 -12.27 1.24 -10.04
CA ASN A 31 -11.32 0.68 -11.01
C ASN A 31 -9.91 1.28 -10.91
N THR A 32 -9.47 1.62 -9.69
CA THR A 32 -8.14 2.14 -9.41
C THR A 32 -7.34 1.08 -8.65
N TRP A 33 -6.27 0.61 -9.27
CA TRP A 33 -5.30 -0.26 -8.60
C TRP A 33 -4.24 0.58 -7.91
N MET A 34 -3.47 -0.04 -7.01
CA MET A 34 -2.45 0.66 -6.24
C MET A 34 -1.22 -0.19 -5.95
N ILE A 35 -0.11 0.51 -5.76
CA ILE A 35 1.13 -0.03 -5.22
C ILE A 35 1.39 0.65 -3.87
N ASN A 36 1.28 -0.13 -2.79
CA ASN A 36 1.43 0.33 -1.41
C ASN A 36 2.89 0.19 -0.97
N VAL A 37 3.51 1.29 -0.58
CA VAL A 37 4.96 1.39 -0.39
C VAL A 37 5.35 1.19 1.06
N GLY A 38 6.19 0.18 1.31
CA GLY A 38 6.98 0.05 2.52
C GLY A 38 8.22 0.95 2.47
N THR A 39 8.51 1.61 3.57
CA THR A 39 9.66 2.53 3.73
C THR A 39 10.72 2.02 4.70
N GLN A 40 10.39 1.03 5.53
CA GLN A 40 11.26 0.35 6.48
C GLN A 40 10.73 -1.08 6.70
N VAL A 41 11.41 -1.88 7.53
CA VAL A 41 11.12 -3.32 7.69
C VAL A 41 9.67 -3.59 8.10
N ASP A 42 9.18 -2.90 9.12
CA ASP A 42 7.81 -3.04 9.64
C ASP A 42 6.76 -2.52 8.64
N THR A 43 6.95 -1.35 8.03
CA THR A 43 6.00 -0.82 7.04
C THR A 43 5.99 -1.66 5.77
N SER A 44 7.13 -2.24 5.36
CA SER A 44 7.21 -3.19 4.24
C SER A 44 6.51 -4.50 4.53
N LYS A 45 6.69 -5.07 5.74
CA LYS A 45 5.92 -6.25 6.18
C LYS A 45 4.43 -5.97 6.12
N LYS A 46 4.00 -4.80 6.63
CA LYS A 46 2.59 -4.42 6.60
C LYS A 46 2.04 -4.24 5.19
N ALA A 47 2.82 -3.66 4.27
CA ALA A 47 2.42 -3.54 2.87
C ALA A 47 2.21 -4.91 2.21
N VAL A 48 3.10 -5.88 2.47
CA VAL A 48 2.96 -7.28 1.99
C VAL A 48 1.74 -7.98 2.61
N GLU A 49 1.52 -7.83 3.92
CA GLU A 49 0.34 -8.37 4.60
C GLU A 49 -0.96 -7.84 3.99
N ILE A 50 -1.02 -6.54 3.69
CA ILE A 50 -2.18 -5.91 3.05
C ILE A 50 -2.36 -6.48 1.64
N ALA A 51 -1.31 -6.55 0.82
CA ALA A 51 -1.40 -7.04 -0.56
C ALA A 51 -1.91 -8.49 -0.62
N HIS A 52 -1.48 -9.36 0.30
CA HIS A 52 -1.95 -10.76 0.36
C HIS A 52 -3.45 -10.92 0.68
N GLN A 53 -4.13 -9.88 1.16
CA GLN A 53 -5.59 -9.93 1.38
C GLN A 53 -6.40 -9.79 0.09
N TYR A 54 -5.76 -9.44 -1.02
CA TYR A 54 -6.40 -9.19 -2.30
C TYR A 54 -5.82 -10.09 -3.38
N LYS A 55 -6.67 -10.63 -4.26
CA LYS A 55 -6.23 -11.47 -5.37
C LYS A 55 -5.51 -10.66 -6.46
N GLU A 56 -5.95 -9.42 -6.68
CA GLU A 56 -5.43 -8.50 -7.69
C GLU A 56 -5.71 -7.04 -7.30
N GLY A 57 -4.99 -6.11 -7.93
CA GLY A 57 -5.22 -4.66 -7.81
C GLY A 57 -4.61 -3.98 -6.59
N VAL A 58 -4.00 -4.72 -5.68
CA VAL A 58 -3.24 -4.19 -4.54
C VAL A 58 -1.88 -4.87 -4.51
N TYR A 59 -0.82 -4.09 -4.73
CA TYR A 59 0.56 -4.57 -4.78
C TYR A 59 1.40 -3.92 -3.69
N ALA A 60 2.54 -4.52 -3.35
CA ALA A 60 3.45 -4.00 -2.33
C ALA A 60 4.81 -3.64 -2.95
N ILE A 61 5.39 -2.53 -2.50
CA ILE A 61 6.82 -2.24 -2.65
C ILE A 61 7.51 -2.50 -1.31
N ILE A 62 8.65 -3.19 -1.36
CA ILE A 62 9.53 -3.43 -0.22
C ILE A 62 10.78 -2.59 -0.44
N GLY A 63 11.14 -1.76 0.54
CA GLY A 63 12.30 -0.89 0.43
C GLY A 63 12.65 -0.18 1.73
N LEU A 64 13.82 0.47 1.71
CA LEU A 64 14.28 1.33 2.79
C LEU A 64 14.37 2.76 2.25
N HIS A 65 13.53 3.65 2.77
CA HIS A 65 13.54 5.06 2.39
C HIS A 65 14.78 5.75 3.00
N PRO A 66 15.39 6.74 2.33
CA PRO A 66 16.63 7.40 2.80
C PRO A 66 16.54 7.99 4.23
N ILE A 67 15.35 8.40 4.68
CA ILE A 67 15.16 8.89 6.05
C ILE A 67 15.34 7.79 7.12
N HIS A 68 15.20 6.52 6.72
CA HIS A 68 15.33 5.35 7.58
C HIS A 68 16.68 4.65 7.40
N THR A 69 17.54 5.12 6.49
CA THR A 69 18.94 4.71 6.39
C THR A 69 19.74 5.55 7.38
N ARG A 70 20.03 5.01 8.57
CA ARG A 70 21.04 5.62 9.46
C ARG A 70 22.42 5.23 8.93
N PHE A 71 23.29 6.21 8.74
CA PHE A 71 24.74 6.03 8.61
C PHE A 71 25.38 6.03 9.99
#